data_AF-A0A497P0M2-F1
#
_entry.id   AF-A0A497P0M2-F1
#
_cell.length_a   1.000
_cell.length_b   1.000
_cell.length_c   1.000
_cell.angle_alpha   90.00
_cell.angle_beta   90.00
_cell.angle_gamma   90.00
#
_symmetry.space_group_name_H-M   'P 1'
#
loop_
_entity.id
_entity.type
_entity.pdbx_description
1 polymer ?
#
loop_
_entity_poly.entity_id
_entity_poly.type
_entity_poly.pdbx_seq_one_letter_code
_entity_poly.pdbx_strand_id
1 'polypeptide(L)'
;MEENRMPMKESKTETENALTIERRLHVKRYTLTLDKTRCPGCGICVEICPRDAIELKRVPKVEGEKAKPPFVDFDEKKCQYCGICNTLCPFGALDHRVNGEPWVAVVDSESFPQFIREIEVDTTKCDVGCVDCEQACPLNLIKVTVRTPDEQEVKDIESVSDKENLTVDVDIKKEFCPCCRICEVKCPKGAIHVRKIFHGIININREKCPEGCQDCLDVCPITGALYLSEEDGKVHVNETFCVYCGTCKIVCPVEGALEFERTYIRHTPVRSGAWNKALEKLTSTKGVVKELRAKGGGRTQLAVKKRLGGRSA
;
A
#
# COMPACT_ATOMS: atom_id res chain seq x y z
N MET A 1 44.05 24.67 16.23
CA MET A 1 43.66 23.55 15.36
C MET A 1 42.15 23.55 15.27
N GLU A 2 41.60 24.36 14.37
CA GLU A 2 40.16 24.29 14.03
C GLU A 2 39.96 23.06 13.15
N GLU A 3 39.25 22.08 13.71
CA GLU A 3 38.78 20.91 13.00
C GLU A 3 37.80 21.40 11.92
N ASN A 4 38.24 21.39 10.66
CA ASN A 4 37.41 21.72 9.50
C ASN A 4 36.37 20.60 9.27
N ARG A 5 35.41 20.47 10.18
CA ARG A 5 34.26 19.59 10.08
C ARG A 5 33.20 20.31 9.26
N MET A 6 33.14 20.03 7.96
CA MET A 6 31.99 20.44 7.15
C MET A 6 30.71 19.91 7.81
N PRO A 7 29.78 20.76 8.27
CA PRO A 7 28.65 20.31 9.06
C PRO A 7 27.67 19.56 8.15
N MET A 8 27.35 18.32 8.52
CA MET A 8 26.16 17.62 8.02
C MET A 8 24.96 18.55 8.15
N LYS A 9 24.33 18.91 7.03
CA LYS A 9 23.15 19.78 7.03
C LYS A 9 21.91 18.93 6.92
N GLU A 10 21.08 18.99 7.96
CA GLU A 10 19.78 18.35 8.03
C GLU A 10 18.69 19.43 8.01
N SER A 11 17.60 19.17 7.30
CA SER A 11 16.46 20.08 7.25
C SER A 11 15.15 19.31 7.15
N LYS A 12 14.10 19.89 7.71
CA LYS A 12 12.73 19.40 7.64
C LYS A 12 11.83 20.51 7.11
N THR A 13 10.96 20.19 6.18
CA THR A 13 10.03 21.13 5.57
C THR A 13 8.67 20.47 5.46
N GLU A 14 7.63 21.18 5.88
CA GLU A 14 6.26 20.71 5.84
C GLU A 14 5.38 21.71 5.09
N THR A 15 4.56 21.20 4.20
CA THR A 15 3.47 21.92 3.54
C THR A 15 2.14 21.26 3.90
N GLU A 16 1.04 21.77 3.37
CA GLU A 16 -0.27 21.15 3.53
C GLU A 16 -0.25 19.68 3.04
N ASN A 17 0.36 19.44 1.87
CA ASN A 17 0.30 18.16 1.16
C ASN A 17 1.53 17.28 1.33
N ALA A 18 2.65 17.79 1.85
CA ALA A 18 3.88 17.03 1.94
C ALA A 18 4.70 17.30 3.20
N LEU A 19 5.40 16.28 3.69
CA LEU A 19 6.43 16.41 4.73
C LEU A 19 7.75 15.84 4.18
N THR A 20 8.79 16.67 4.12
CA THR A 20 10.10 16.29 3.58
C THR A 20 11.20 16.47 4.61
N ILE A 21 12.05 15.46 4.77
CA ILE A 21 13.34 15.58 5.45
C ILE A 21 14.48 15.42 4.44
N GLU A 22 15.54 16.19 4.62
CA GLU A 22 16.71 16.19 3.77
C GLU A 22 17.99 16.10 4.60
N ARG A 23 18.96 15.32 4.10
CA ARG A 23 20.33 15.29 4.61
C ARG A 23 21.32 15.50 3.47
N ARG A 24 22.18 16.50 3.60
CA ARG A 24 23.32 16.73 2.71
C ARG A 24 24.62 16.22 3.32
N LEU A 25 25.24 15.26 2.64
CA LEU A 25 26.55 14.68 2.99
C LEU A 25 27.52 14.89 1.82
N HIS A 26 28.39 15.89 1.94
CA HIS A 26 29.30 16.32 0.86
C HIS A 26 28.56 16.55 -0.47
N VAL A 27 28.71 15.64 -1.43
CA VAL A 27 28.09 15.68 -2.76
C VAL A 27 26.76 14.92 -2.86
N LYS A 28 26.35 14.19 -1.81
CA LYS A 28 25.11 13.43 -1.80
C LYS A 28 24.01 14.19 -1.08
N ARG A 29 22.85 14.33 -1.73
CA ARG A 29 21.62 14.87 -1.16
C ARG A 29 20.59 13.76 -1.02
N TYR A 30 20.30 13.36 0.20
CA TYR A 30 19.27 12.37 0.52
C TYR A 30 17.98 13.11 0.88
N THR A 31 16.86 12.68 0.30
CA THR A 31 15.53 13.22 0.62
C THR A 31 14.55 12.10 0.84
N LEU A 32 13.74 12.21 1.90
CA LEU A 32 12.56 11.39 2.14
C LEU A 32 11.34 12.32 2.19
N THR A 33 10.39 12.08 1.30
CA THR A 33 9.16 12.86 1.19
C THR A 33 7.96 11.98 1.45
N LEU A 34 7.08 12.43 2.34
CA LEU A 34 5.75 11.87 2.59
C LEU A 34 4.71 12.71 1.84
N ASP A 35 3.90 12.07 1.02
CA ASP A 35 2.67 12.63 0.45
C ASP A 35 1.52 12.44 1.46
N LYS A 36 1.11 13.55 2.08
CA LYS A 36 0.04 13.58 3.10
C LYS A 36 -1.33 13.30 2.50
N THR A 37 -1.52 13.52 1.21
CA THR A 37 -2.80 13.27 0.53
C THR A 37 -3.03 11.78 0.27
N ARG A 38 -1.95 10.99 0.19
CA ARG A 38 -2.02 9.53 -0.01
C ARG A 38 -1.87 8.72 1.27
N CYS A 39 -1.30 9.29 2.33
CA CYS A 39 -0.98 8.55 3.54
C CYS A 39 -2.22 8.40 4.45
N PRO A 40 -2.71 7.17 4.68
CA PRO A 40 -3.89 6.98 5.52
C PRO A 40 -3.54 6.77 6.99
N GLY A 41 -2.32 7.10 7.43
CA GLY A 41 -1.94 6.93 8.84
C GLY A 41 -1.87 5.48 9.32
N CYS A 42 -1.56 4.53 8.45
CA CYS A 42 -1.64 3.10 8.78
C CYS A 42 -0.54 2.58 9.73
N GLY A 43 0.50 3.36 10.00
CA GLY A 43 1.55 3.02 10.97
C GLY A 43 2.56 1.96 10.53
N ILE A 44 2.42 1.33 9.36
CA ILE A 44 3.37 0.30 8.85
C ILE A 44 4.81 0.82 8.89
N CYS A 45 5.05 2.04 8.41
CA CYS A 45 6.37 2.66 8.37
C CYS A 45 6.97 2.91 9.77
N VAL A 46 6.14 3.16 10.77
CA VAL A 46 6.57 3.35 12.17
C VAL A 46 7.04 2.03 12.74
N GLU A 47 6.24 0.98 12.57
CA GLU A 47 6.50 -0.36 13.09
C GLU A 47 7.81 -0.98 12.55
N ILE A 48 8.12 -0.74 11.27
CA ILE A 48 9.31 -1.29 10.61
C ILE A 48 10.56 -0.44 10.77
N CYS A 49 10.47 0.79 11.28
CA CYS A 49 11.62 1.69 11.30
C CYS A 49 12.67 1.16 12.28
N PRO A 50 13.89 0.81 11.85
CA PRO A 50 14.90 0.24 12.76
C PRO A 50 15.55 1.31 13.67
N ARG A 51 15.19 2.58 13.50
CA ARG A 51 15.78 3.73 14.20
C ARG A 51 14.74 4.54 14.98
N ASP A 52 13.49 4.09 15.00
CA ASP A 52 12.38 4.80 15.63
C ASP A 52 12.34 6.29 15.22
N ALA A 53 12.62 6.52 13.93
CA ALA A 53 12.71 7.85 13.33
C ALA A 53 11.38 8.33 12.76
N ILE A 54 10.32 7.53 12.90
CA ILE A 54 9.00 7.80 12.36
C ILE A 54 8.02 7.67 13.52
N GLU A 55 7.18 8.68 13.71
CA GLU A 55 6.16 8.72 14.75
C GLU A 55 4.76 8.75 14.12
N LEU A 56 3.79 8.07 14.75
CA LEU A 56 2.38 8.19 14.37
C LEU A 56 1.64 9.05 15.39
N LYS A 57 1.15 10.20 14.96
CA LYS A 57 0.42 11.15 15.79
C LYS A 57 -1.08 10.98 15.55
N ARG A 58 -1.82 10.65 16.61
CA ARG A 58 -3.28 10.56 16.58
C ARG A 58 -3.86 11.97 16.65
N VAL A 59 -4.96 12.19 15.92
CA VAL A 59 -5.75 13.41 16.04
C VAL A 59 -6.89 13.13 17.01
N PRO A 60 -6.94 13.80 18.17
CA PRO A 60 -8.07 13.66 19.09
C PRO A 60 -9.39 13.97 18.38
N LYS A 61 -10.39 13.11 18.59
CA LYS A 61 -11.73 13.36 18.05
C LYS A 61 -12.40 14.48 18.84
N VAL A 62 -12.91 15.48 18.13
CA VAL A 62 -13.79 16.51 18.70
C VAL A 62 -15.23 16.01 18.62
N GLU A 63 -16.01 16.23 19.67
CA GLU A 63 -17.41 15.81 19.72
C GLU A 63 -18.21 16.42 18.55
N GLY A 64 -19.01 15.59 17.87
CA GLY A 64 -19.77 15.99 16.68
C GLY A 64 -18.98 15.98 15.35
N GLU A 65 -17.64 15.87 15.38
CA GLU A 65 -16.83 15.72 14.16
C GLU A 65 -16.58 14.25 13.81
N LYS A 66 -16.33 14.00 12.52
CA LYS A 66 -15.80 12.72 12.04
C LYS A 66 -14.40 12.48 12.55
N ALA A 67 -14.06 11.24 12.83
CA ALA A 67 -12.69 10.88 13.19
C ALA A 67 -11.74 11.20 12.01
N LYS A 68 -10.54 11.70 12.34
CA LYS A 68 -9.51 12.02 11.35
C LYS A 68 -8.42 10.95 11.39
N PRO A 69 -7.83 10.60 10.24
CA PRO A 69 -6.75 9.62 10.21
C PRO A 69 -5.55 10.13 11.02
N PRO A 70 -4.77 9.25 11.67
CA PRO A 70 -3.48 9.61 12.24
C PRO A 70 -2.55 10.14 11.14
N PHE A 71 -1.58 10.97 11.50
CA PHE A 71 -0.57 11.44 10.57
C PHE A 71 0.83 10.99 11.00
N VAL A 72 1.73 10.90 10.02
CA VAL A 72 3.10 10.46 10.22
C VAL A 72 4.01 11.67 10.35
N ASP A 73 4.93 11.62 11.28
CA ASP A 73 6.00 12.59 11.45
C ASP A 73 7.38 11.93 11.41
N PHE A 74 8.41 12.69 11.04
CA PHE A 74 9.80 12.21 10.95
C PHE A 74 10.73 12.94 11.91
N ASP A 75 11.65 12.19 12.49
CA ASP A 75 12.84 12.68 13.18
C ASP A 75 14.03 12.63 12.20
N GLU A 76 14.39 13.79 11.64
CA GLU A 76 15.46 13.94 10.65
C GLU A 76 16.84 13.55 11.17
N LYS A 77 17.05 13.61 12.50
CA LYS A 77 18.32 13.29 13.15
C LYS A 77 18.48 11.77 13.32
N LYS A 78 17.37 11.06 13.57
CA LYS A 78 17.39 9.59 13.68
C LYS A 78 17.36 8.89 12.34
N CYS A 79 16.66 9.46 11.34
CA CYS A 79 16.47 8.83 10.04
C CYS A 79 17.81 8.50 9.38
N GLN A 80 17.94 7.30 8.82
CA GLN A 80 19.15 6.84 8.12
C GLN A 80 18.97 6.76 6.61
N TYR A 81 17.85 7.25 6.07
CA TYR A 81 17.61 7.30 4.63
C TYR A 81 17.80 5.91 3.95
N CYS A 82 17.34 4.86 4.64
CA CYS A 82 17.46 3.47 4.16
C CYS A 82 16.35 3.08 3.18
N GLY A 83 15.22 3.80 3.19
CA GLY A 83 14.08 3.59 2.29
C GLY A 83 13.19 2.37 2.59
N ILE A 84 13.32 1.72 3.76
CA ILE A 84 12.40 0.62 4.16
C ILE A 84 10.94 1.10 4.17
N CYS A 85 10.70 2.31 4.69
CA CYS A 85 9.36 2.88 4.75
C CYS A 85 8.77 3.16 3.35
N ASN A 86 9.61 3.51 2.37
CA ASN A 86 9.21 3.68 0.97
C ASN A 86 8.78 2.31 0.38
N THR A 87 9.66 1.31 0.40
CA THR A 87 9.36 0.00 -0.24
C THR A 87 8.18 -0.75 0.40
N LEU A 88 7.93 -0.53 1.70
CA LEU A 88 6.85 -1.16 2.44
C LEU A 88 5.59 -0.29 2.58
N CYS A 89 5.49 0.83 1.85
CA CYS A 89 4.27 1.63 1.83
C CYS A 89 3.25 1.03 0.83
N PRO A 90 2.11 0.47 1.28
CA PRO A 90 1.12 -0.08 0.36
C PRO A 90 0.45 1.00 -0.52
N PHE A 91 0.39 2.24 -0.04
CA PHE A 91 -0.24 3.38 -0.74
C PHE A 91 0.75 4.21 -1.58
N GLY A 92 2.04 3.84 -1.60
CA GLY A 92 3.07 4.58 -2.31
C GLY A 92 3.19 6.05 -1.88
N ALA A 93 2.90 6.34 -0.60
CA ALA A 93 2.89 7.70 -0.06
C ALA A 93 4.29 8.21 0.33
N LEU A 94 5.34 7.41 0.17
CA LEU A 94 6.70 7.71 0.61
C LEU A 94 7.65 7.62 -0.56
N ASP A 95 8.40 8.69 -0.81
CA ASP A 95 9.38 8.77 -1.89
C ASP A 95 10.78 9.03 -1.33
N HIS A 96 11.74 8.22 -1.77
CA HIS A 96 13.12 8.30 -1.30
C HIS A 96 14.03 8.54 -2.49
N ARG A 97 14.82 9.63 -2.43
CA ARG A 97 15.70 10.04 -3.52
C ARG A 97 17.11 10.33 -3.04
N VAL A 98 18.07 10.10 -3.94
CA VAL A 98 19.45 10.53 -3.79
C VAL A 98 19.82 11.35 -5.01
N ASN A 99 20.28 12.58 -4.78
CA ASN A 99 20.61 13.54 -5.84
C ASN A 99 19.45 13.83 -6.80
N GLY A 100 18.20 13.67 -6.34
CA GLY A 100 16.99 13.87 -7.15
C GLY A 100 16.46 12.61 -7.82
N GLU A 101 17.24 11.53 -7.85
CA GLU A 101 16.84 10.26 -8.47
C GLU A 101 16.23 9.30 -7.44
N PRO A 102 15.14 8.57 -7.77
CA PRO A 102 14.59 7.53 -6.91
C PRO A 102 15.64 6.48 -6.56
N TRP A 103 15.84 6.24 -5.26
CA TRP A 103 16.78 5.23 -4.79
C TRP A 103 16.37 4.69 -3.44
N VAL A 104 16.30 3.36 -3.31
CA VAL A 104 15.94 2.68 -2.05
C VAL A 104 17.07 1.73 -1.67
N ALA A 105 17.89 2.14 -0.70
CA ALA A 105 19.11 1.42 -0.28
C ALA A 105 18.87 -0.06 0.01
N VAL A 106 17.77 -0.38 0.70
CA VAL A 106 17.47 -1.75 1.12
C VAL A 106 16.96 -2.65 0.00
N VAL A 107 16.46 -2.08 -1.08
CA VAL A 107 16.09 -2.82 -2.29
C VAL A 107 17.35 -3.07 -3.12
N ASP A 108 18.18 -2.04 -3.31
CA ASP A 108 19.46 -2.11 -4.03
C ASP A 108 20.43 -3.13 -3.39
N SER A 109 20.44 -3.21 -2.05
CA SER A 109 21.22 -4.20 -1.30
C SER A 109 20.51 -5.54 -1.10
N GLU A 110 19.37 -5.79 -1.76
CA GLU A 110 18.55 -7.01 -1.65
C GLU A 110 18.20 -7.41 -0.20
N SER A 111 18.18 -6.43 0.71
CA SER A 111 17.94 -6.63 2.14
C SER A 111 16.46 -6.60 2.50
N PHE A 112 15.63 -5.94 1.68
CA PHE A 112 14.18 -5.89 1.82
C PHE A 112 13.51 -6.16 0.48
N PRO A 113 12.30 -6.74 0.49
CA PRO A 113 11.59 -7.02 -0.73
C PRO A 113 10.82 -5.77 -1.21
N GLN A 114 10.24 -5.91 -2.39
CA GLN A 114 9.19 -5.04 -2.89
C GLN A 114 7.85 -5.76 -2.79
N PHE A 115 6.76 -5.02 -2.56
CA PHE A 115 5.43 -5.60 -2.67
C PHE A 115 5.09 -5.94 -4.11
N ILE A 116 4.52 -7.12 -4.31
CA ILE A 116 4.03 -7.54 -5.62
C ILE A 116 2.61 -7.02 -5.75
N ARG A 117 2.42 -6.09 -6.69
CA ARG A 117 1.12 -5.52 -7.05
C ARG A 117 0.60 -6.18 -8.31
N GLU A 118 -0.02 -7.33 -8.12
CA GLU A 118 -0.52 -8.19 -9.20
C GLU A 118 -1.91 -7.70 -9.60
N ILE A 119 -1.94 -6.94 -10.70
CA ILE A 119 -3.14 -6.38 -11.32
C ILE A 119 -3.03 -6.68 -12.81
N GLU A 120 -3.94 -7.52 -13.29
CA GLU A 120 -4.04 -7.97 -14.67
C GLU A 120 -5.32 -7.40 -15.28
N VAL A 121 -5.22 -6.86 -16.49
CA VAL A 121 -6.36 -6.29 -17.22
C VAL A 121 -6.38 -6.88 -18.62
N ASP A 122 -7.51 -7.46 -18.98
CA ASP A 122 -7.81 -7.97 -20.32
C ASP A 122 -8.79 -7.00 -20.99
N THR A 123 -8.24 -6.00 -21.66
CA THR A 123 -9.03 -4.93 -22.28
C THR A 123 -9.87 -5.40 -23.46
N THR A 124 -9.60 -6.59 -24.00
CA THR A 124 -10.41 -7.20 -25.07
C THR A 124 -11.83 -7.54 -24.62
N LYS A 125 -12.06 -7.63 -23.30
CA LYS A 125 -13.37 -7.86 -22.70
C LYS A 125 -14.14 -6.57 -22.39
N CYS A 126 -13.50 -5.40 -22.52
CA CYS A 126 -14.12 -4.13 -22.15
C CYS A 126 -15.08 -3.66 -23.25
N ASP A 127 -16.29 -3.27 -22.85
CA ASP A 127 -17.19 -2.55 -23.76
C ASP A 127 -16.65 -1.13 -23.97
N VAL A 128 -16.71 -0.63 -25.21
CA VAL A 128 -16.31 0.74 -25.54
C VAL A 128 -17.15 1.74 -24.72
N GLY A 129 -16.47 2.67 -24.04
CA GLY A 129 -17.11 3.66 -23.16
C GLY A 129 -17.39 3.17 -21.73
N CYS A 130 -17.10 1.91 -21.38
CA CYS A 130 -17.19 1.46 -19.99
C CYS A 130 -16.14 2.15 -19.10
N VAL A 131 -16.57 2.81 -18.03
CA VAL A 131 -15.69 3.52 -17.07
C VAL A 131 -15.84 3.01 -15.64
N ASP A 132 -16.47 1.85 -15.45
CA ASP A 132 -16.84 1.33 -14.12
C ASP A 132 -15.63 1.18 -13.20
N CYS A 133 -14.49 0.72 -13.71
CA CYS A 133 -13.28 0.57 -12.91
C CYS A 133 -12.64 1.91 -12.51
N GLU A 134 -12.70 2.93 -13.39
CA GLU A 134 -12.26 4.30 -13.09
C GLU A 134 -13.14 4.91 -11.99
N GLN A 135 -14.46 4.83 -12.13
CA GLN A 135 -15.41 5.35 -11.16
C GLN A 135 -15.37 4.61 -9.81
N ALA A 136 -15.10 3.30 -9.83
CA ALA A 136 -15.08 2.49 -8.62
C ALA A 136 -13.78 2.62 -7.82
N CYS A 137 -12.70 3.20 -8.38
CA CYS A 137 -11.42 3.30 -7.70
C CYS A 137 -11.47 4.37 -6.58
N PRO A 138 -11.41 4.01 -5.28
CA PRO A 138 -11.53 4.99 -4.19
C PRO A 138 -10.35 5.96 -4.11
N LEU A 139 -9.25 5.66 -4.80
CA LEU A 139 -8.01 6.44 -4.80
C LEU A 139 -7.74 7.14 -6.14
N ASN A 140 -8.69 7.07 -7.09
CA ASN A 140 -8.57 7.70 -8.42
C ASN A 140 -7.26 7.31 -9.15
N LEU A 141 -6.91 6.01 -9.12
CA LEU A 141 -5.66 5.49 -9.70
C LEU A 141 -5.82 4.83 -11.07
N ILE A 142 -7.05 4.78 -11.58
CA ILE A 142 -7.39 4.11 -12.83
C ILE A 142 -7.87 5.17 -13.82
N LYS A 143 -7.34 5.13 -15.04
CA LYS A 143 -7.81 5.95 -16.16
C LYS A 143 -8.18 5.04 -17.32
N VAL A 144 -9.44 5.10 -17.76
CA VAL A 144 -9.92 4.44 -18.96
C VAL A 144 -9.91 5.43 -20.12
N THR A 145 -9.35 5.01 -21.25
CA THR A 145 -9.37 5.77 -22.49
C THR A 145 -9.84 4.88 -23.64
N VAL A 146 -10.45 5.50 -24.65
CA VAL A 146 -10.82 4.81 -25.89
C VAL A 146 -9.85 5.27 -26.97
N ARG A 147 -9.31 4.33 -27.76
CA ARG A 147 -8.34 4.61 -28.82
C ARG A 147 -8.81 4.10 -30.17
N THR A 148 -8.43 4.82 -31.22
CA THR A 148 -8.57 4.37 -32.61
C THR A 148 -7.53 3.29 -32.95
N PRO A 149 -7.64 2.62 -34.10
CA PRO A 149 -6.59 1.72 -34.60
C PRO A 149 -5.22 2.37 -34.75
N ASP A 150 -5.17 3.69 -34.98
CA ASP A 150 -3.96 4.51 -35.05
C ASP A 150 -3.45 4.98 -33.67
N GLU A 151 -3.94 4.36 -32.58
CA GLU A 151 -3.61 4.66 -31.18
C GLU A 151 -3.97 6.09 -30.70
N GLN A 152 -4.81 6.81 -31.43
CA GLN A 152 -5.23 8.15 -31.04
C GLN A 152 -6.38 8.10 -30.03
N GLU A 153 -6.29 8.92 -28.98
CA GLU A 153 -7.33 9.03 -27.96
C GLU A 153 -8.61 9.66 -28.54
N VAL A 154 -9.73 8.96 -28.37
CA VAL A 154 -11.06 9.39 -28.78
C VAL A 154 -11.71 10.17 -27.65
N LYS A 155 -11.92 11.46 -27.85
CA LYS A 155 -12.59 12.34 -26.87
C LYS A 155 -14.12 12.26 -26.91
N ASP A 156 -14.66 12.02 -28.09
CA ASP A 156 -16.09 11.90 -28.32
C ASP A 156 -16.35 10.68 -29.20
N ILE A 157 -16.82 9.60 -28.57
CA ILE A 157 -17.11 8.32 -29.21
C ILE A 157 -18.22 8.47 -30.25
N GLU A 158 -19.15 9.42 -30.08
CA GLU A 158 -20.26 9.61 -31.03
C GLU A 158 -19.79 10.20 -32.36
N SER A 159 -18.73 11.01 -32.32
CA SER A 159 -18.13 11.65 -33.49
C SER A 159 -17.34 10.71 -34.41
N VAL A 160 -17.03 9.49 -33.94
CA VAL A 160 -16.24 8.51 -34.70
C VAL A 160 -17.16 7.67 -35.60
N SER A 161 -16.85 7.64 -36.89
CA SER A 161 -17.59 6.86 -37.90
C SER A 161 -17.33 5.35 -37.79
N ASP A 162 -16.09 4.95 -37.49
CA ASP A 162 -15.67 3.57 -37.34
C ASP A 162 -15.63 3.15 -35.87
N LYS A 163 -16.82 2.84 -35.32
CA LYS A 163 -16.98 2.47 -33.91
C LYS A 163 -16.58 1.02 -33.61
N GLU A 164 -16.53 0.16 -34.63
CA GLU A 164 -16.27 -1.28 -34.47
C GLU A 164 -14.79 -1.57 -34.20
N ASN A 165 -13.89 -0.72 -34.68
CA ASN A 165 -12.44 -0.87 -34.51
C ASN A 165 -11.86 -0.07 -33.33
N LEU A 166 -12.73 0.47 -32.47
CA LEU A 166 -12.29 1.16 -31.26
C LEU A 166 -11.77 0.17 -30.22
N THR A 167 -10.68 0.53 -29.57
CA THR A 167 -10.09 -0.25 -28.47
C THR A 167 -10.18 0.50 -27.16
N VAL A 168 -10.24 -0.24 -26.06
CA VAL A 168 -10.22 0.33 -24.71
C VAL A 168 -8.83 0.15 -24.12
N ASP A 169 -8.29 1.20 -23.52
CA ASP A 169 -7.07 1.17 -22.74
C ASP A 169 -7.37 1.51 -21.29
N VAL A 170 -6.72 0.80 -20.37
CA VAL A 170 -6.90 0.96 -18.93
C VAL A 170 -5.54 1.16 -18.30
N ASP A 171 -5.20 2.41 -18.01
CA ASP A 171 -4.00 2.78 -17.27
C ASP A 171 -4.25 2.72 -15.77
N ILE A 172 -3.37 2.06 -15.03
CA ILE A 172 -3.47 1.92 -13.58
C ILE A 172 -2.12 2.29 -12.98
N LYS A 173 -2.12 3.32 -12.12
CA LYS A 173 -0.93 3.72 -11.35
C LYS A 173 -0.62 2.71 -10.25
N LYS A 174 -0.02 1.58 -10.64
CA LYS A 174 0.18 0.40 -9.80
C LYS A 174 0.96 0.75 -8.54
N GLU A 175 1.99 1.57 -8.62
CA GLU A 175 2.86 1.98 -7.52
C GLU A 175 2.13 2.57 -6.31
N PHE A 176 0.93 3.14 -6.51
CA PHE A 176 0.09 3.70 -5.45
C PHE A 176 -1.09 2.81 -5.07
N CYS A 177 -1.35 1.74 -5.82
CA CYS A 177 -2.51 0.88 -5.62
C CYS A 177 -2.27 -0.09 -4.44
N PRO A 178 -3.14 -0.08 -3.41
CA PRO A 178 -3.06 -1.04 -2.30
C PRO A 178 -3.74 -2.39 -2.62
N CYS A 179 -4.18 -2.60 -3.87
CA CYS A 179 -4.83 -3.82 -4.35
C CYS A 179 -6.12 -4.18 -3.59
N CYS A 180 -7.05 -3.22 -3.46
CA CYS A 180 -8.33 -3.41 -2.74
C CYS A 180 -9.38 -4.28 -3.46
N ARG A 181 -9.18 -4.62 -4.74
CA ARG A 181 -10.09 -5.44 -5.57
C ARG A 181 -11.47 -4.85 -5.87
N ILE A 182 -11.74 -3.59 -5.53
CA ILE A 182 -13.02 -2.95 -5.86
C ILE A 182 -13.25 -2.94 -7.38
N CYS A 183 -12.22 -2.56 -8.16
CA CYS A 183 -12.30 -2.56 -9.63
C CYS A 183 -12.54 -3.95 -10.23
N GLU A 184 -12.01 -5.02 -9.62
CA GLU A 184 -12.27 -6.41 -10.03
C GLU A 184 -13.73 -6.78 -9.77
N VAL A 185 -14.25 -6.50 -8.57
CA VAL A 185 -15.63 -6.87 -8.19
C VAL A 185 -16.67 -6.03 -8.93
N LYS A 186 -16.36 -4.76 -9.22
CA LYS A 186 -17.26 -3.85 -9.94
C LYS A 186 -17.17 -3.98 -11.45
N CYS A 187 -16.21 -4.74 -11.99
CA CYS A 187 -16.09 -4.93 -13.43
C CYS A 187 -17.19 -5.88 -13.94
N PRO A 188 -18.11 -5.42 -14.82
CA PRO A 188 -19.23 -6.24 -15.30
C PRO A 188 -18.78 -7.41 -16.18
N LYS A 189 -17.60 -7.32 -16.80
CA LYS A 189 -17.07 -8.30 -17.75
C LYS A 189 -15.97 -9.19 -17.17
N GLY A 190 -15.58 -8.97 -15.91
CA GLY A 190 -14.45 -9.67 -15.32
C GLY A 190 -13.13 -9.44 -16.06
N ALA A 191 -12.94 -8.25 -16.64
CA ALA A 191 -11.74 -7.86 -17.38
C ALA A 191 -10.54 -7.62 -16.47
N ILE A 192 -10.76 -7.34 -15.18
CA ILE A 192 -9.71 -6.99 -14.22
C ILE A 192 -9.60 -8.09 -13.16
N HIS A 193 -8.37 -8.55 -12.90
CA HIS A 193 -8.06 -9.42 -11.77
C HIS A 193 -7.03 -8.74 -10.86
N VAL A 194 -7.29 -8.71 -9.54
CA VAL A 194 -6.39 -8.10 -8.56
C VAL A 194 -6.09 -9.08 -7.44
N ARG A 195 -4.80 -9.33 -7.18
CA ARG A 195 -4.39 -10.05 -5.97
C ARG A 195 -3.89 -9.08 -4.91
N LYS A 196 -4.35 -9.28 -3.67
CA LYS A 196 -3.99 -8.42 -2.54
C LYS A 196 -2.52 -8.57 -2.16
N ILE A 197 -1.94 -7.45 -1.70
CA ILE A 197 -0.63 -7.42 -1.07
C ILE A 197 -0.72 -8.11 0.30
N PHE A 198 -1.65 -7.66 1.14
CA PHE A 198 -1.85 -8.20 2.48
C PHE A 198 -3.09 -9.10 2.54
N HIS A 199 -2.95 -10.19 3.28
CA HIS A 199 -4.05 -11.03 3.72
C HIS A 199 -4.02 -11.07 5.23
N GLY A 200 -5.18 -11.22 5.84
CA GLY A 200 -5.31 -11.06 7.27
C GLY A 200 -6.65 -11.53 7.80
N ILE A 201 -6.87 -11.22 9.06
CA ILE A 201 -8.12 -11.37 9.77
C ILE A 201 -8.46 -10.00 10.34
N ILE A 202 -9.71 -9.59 10.20
CA ILE A 202 -10.24 -8.41 10.85
C ILE A 202 -11.62 -8.75 11.39
N ASN A 203 -11.87 -8.41 12.64
CA ASN A 203 -13.14 -8.68 13.30
C ASN A 203 -13.50 -7.48 14.19
N ILE A 204 -14.76 -7.03 14.11
CA ILE A 204 -15.28 -5.95 14.93
C ILE A 204 -16.29 -6.57 15.90
N ASN A 205 -15.94 -6.59 17.19
CA ASN A 205 -16.86 -6.95 18.25
C ASN A 205 -17.83 -5.78 18.48
N ARG A 206 -19.00 -5.91 17.86
CA ARG A 206 -20.08 -4.92 17.86
C ARG A 206 -20.67 -4.66 19.25
N GLU A 207 -20.59 -5.62 20.18
CA GLU A 207 -21.06 -5.46 21.56
C GLU A 207 -20.19 -4.48 22.35
N LYS A 208 -18.90 -4.39 22.00
CA LYS A 208 -17.96 -3.43 22.59
C LYS A 208 -17.97 -2.07 21.90
N CYS A 209 -18.62 -1.96 20.74
CA CYS A 209 -18.68 -0.70 20.01
C CYS A 209 -19.67 0.27 20.68
N PRO A 210 -19.24 1.49 21.05
CA PRO A 210 -20.16 2.50 21.58
C PRO A 210 -21.30 2.78 20.61
N GLU A 211 -22.45 3.18 21.14
CA GLU A 211 -23.60 3.56 20.31
C GLU A 211 -23.26 4.71 19.36
N GLY A 212 -23.65 4.57 18.09
CA GLY A 212 -23.37 5.53 17.03
C GLY A 212 -21.89 5.69 16.63
N CYS A 213 -20.97 4.87 17.16
CA CYS A 213 -19.54 5.00 16.86
C CYS A 213 -19.20 4.53 15.43
N GLN A 214 -18.54 5.40 14.67
CA GLN A 214 -18.12 5.15 13.28
C GLN A 214 -16.66 5.50 13.01
N ASP A 215 -15.84 5.69 14.06
CA ASP A 215 -14.47 6.22 13.93
C ASP A 215 -13.59 5.41 12.96
N CYS A 216 -13.73 4.08 12.99
CA CYS A 216 -13.01 3.19 12.08
C CYS A 216 -13.46 3.35 10.61
N LEU A 217 -14.75 3.60 10.39
CA LEU A 217 -15.34 3.84 9.07
C LEU A 217 -14.89 5.19 8.53
N ASP A 218 -14.91 6.24 9.35
CA ASP A 218 -14.52 7.61 8.99
C ASP A 218 -13.10 7.71 8.41
N VAL A 219 -12.17 6.89 8.91
CA VAL A 219 -10.76 6.92 8.51
C VAL A 219 -10.37 5.84 7.51
N CYS A 220 -11.31 5.01 7.06
CA CYS A 220 -11.01 3.92 6.14
C CYS A 220 -10.68 4.49 4.75
N PRO A 221 -9.47 4.28 4.21
CA PRO A 221 -9.11 4.83 2.90
C PRO A 221 -9.74 4.06 1.73
N ILE A 222 -10.40 2.92 2.00
CA ILE A 222 -10.98 2.04 1.00
C ILE A 222 -12.50 2.05 1.17
N THR A 223 -13.18 2.81 0.32
CA THR A 223 -14.64 2.90 0.33
C THR A 223 -15.28 1.52 0.24
N GLY A 224 -16.20 1.21 1.15
CA GLY A 224 -16.91 -0.07 1.20
C GLY A 224 -16.15 -1.22 1.86
N ALA A 225 -14.88 -1.05 2.26
CA ALA A 225 -14.20 -2.05 3.10
C ALA A 225 -14.76 -2.12 4.52
N LEU A 226 -15.27 -0.99 5.01
CA LEU A 226 -16.12 -0.89 6.18
C LEU A 226 -17.44 -0.25 5.75
N TYR A 227 -18.54 -0.62 6.38
CA TYR A 227 -19.86 -0.03 6.13
C TYR A 227 -20.72 -0.05 7.39
N LEU A 228 -21.67 0.88 7.48
CA LEU A 228 -22.68 0.89 8.54
C LEU A 228 -23.84 -0.02 8.13
N SER A 229 -24.23 -0.96 8.98
CA SER A 229 -25.42 -1.77 8.73
C SER A 229 -26.68 -1.02 9.16
N GLU A 230 -27.72 -1.05 8.32
CA GLU A 230 -29.03 -0.48 8.64
C GLU A 230 -29.77 -1.32 9.70
N GLU A 231 -29.42 -2.60 9.87
CA GLU A 231 -30.10 -3.51 10.78
C GLU A 231 -29.71 -3.28 12.25
N ASP A 232 -28.42 -3.10 12.53
CA ASP A 232 -27.89 -2.95 13.90
C ASP A 232 -27.27 -1.58 14.17
N GLY A 233 -27.15 -0.71 13.17
CA GLY A 233 -26.52 0.60 13.30
C GLY A 233 -25.03 0.54 13.67
N LYS A 234 -24.37 -0.61 13.48
CA LYS A 234 -22.95 -0.83 13.80
C LYS A 234 -22.12 -0.95 12.53
N VAL A 235 -20.81 -0.81 12.68
CA VAL A 235 -19.85 -0.95 11.57
C VAL A 235 -19.54 -2.43 11.33
N HIS A 236 -19.62 -2.84 10.07
CA HIS A 236 -19.29 -4.16 9.56
C HIS A 236 -18.11 -4.10 8.59
N VAL A 237 -17.45 -5.23 8.40
CA VAL A 237 -16.30 -5.35 7.51
C VAL A 237 -16.68 -6.11 6.24
N ASN A 238 -16.32 -5.55 5.09
CA ASN A 238 -16.21 -6.29 3.85
C ASN A 238 -14.76 -6.73 3.62
N GLU A 239 -14.44 -7.98 3.99
CA GLU A 239 -13.11 -8.55 3.81
C GLU A 239 -12.67 -8.64 2.35
N THR A 240 -13.60 -8.62 1.39
CA THR A 240 -13.26 -8.59 -0.04
C THR A 240 -12.51 -7.32 -0.39
N PHE A 241 -12.86 -6.17 0.22
CA PHE A 241 -12.24 -4.88 -0.08
C PHE A 241 -11.16 -4.47 0.93
N CYS A 242 -11.20 -4.98 2.16
CA CYS A 242 -10.19 -4.66 3.16
C CYS A 242 -8.77 -4.97 2.67
N VAL A 243 -7.88 -3.97 2.71
CA VAL A 243 -6.46 -4.11 2.33
C VAL A 243 -5.56 -4.45 3.52
N TYR A 244 -6.15 -4.67 4.70
CA TYR A 244 -5.43 -4.92 5.94
C TYR A 244 -4.33 -3.87 6.22
N CYS A 245 -4.65 -2.58 6.08
CA CYS A 245 -3.71 -1.50 6.39
C CYS A 245 -3.60 -1.25 7.90
N GLY A 246 -4.69 -1.40 8.66
CA GLY A 246 -4.71 -1.25 10.12
C GLY A 246 -5.09 0.14 10.65
N THR A 247 -5.37 1.13 9.79
CA THR A 247 -5.78 2.48 10.25
C THR A 247 -6.99 2.43 11.19
N CYS A 248 -8.00 1.60 10.87
CA CYS A 248 -9.19 1.39 11.71
C CYS A 248 -8.86 0.92 13.12
N LYS A 249 -7.87 0.02 13.28
CA LYS A 249 -7.41 -0.48 14.58
C LYS A 249 -6.79 0.63 15.43
N ILE A 250 -6.05 1.53 14.79
CA ILE A 250 -5.32 2.61 15.45
C ILE A 250 -6.28 3.65 16.03
N VAL A 251 -7.35 3.96 15.32
CA VAL A 251 -8.33 4.98 15.76
C VAL A 251 -9.42 4.43 16.65
N CYS A 252 -9.58 3.11 16.75
CA CYS A 252 -10.63 2.50 17.56
C CYS A 252 -10.50 2.95 19.03
N PRO A 253 -11.53 3.61 19.60
CA PRO A 253 -11.45 4.15 20.97
C PRO A 253 -11.59 3.08 22.05
N VAL A 254 -12.06 1.88 21.69
CA VAL A 254 -12.31 0.79 22.64
C VAL A 254 -11.30 -0.33 22.45
N GLU A 255 -10.56 -0.63 23.51
CA GLU A 255 -9.61 -1.73 23.51
C GLU A 255 -10.34 -3.08 23.30
N GLY A 256 -9.80 -3.89 22.39
CA GLY A 256 -10.37 -5.20 22.08
C GLY A 256 -11.74 -5.19 21.38
N ALA A 257 -12.25 -4.03 20.94
CA ALA A 257 -13.43 -3.97 20.06
C ALA A 257 -13.09 -4.31 18.60
N LEU A 258 -11.87 -4.02 18.16
CA LEU A 258 -11.40 -4.36 16.82
C LEU A 258 -10.18 -5.28 16.92
N GLU A 259 -10.33 -6.50 16.42
CA GLU A 259 -9.25 -7.48 16.25
C GLU A 259 -8.71 -7.39 14.83
N PHE A 260 -7.38 -7.43 14.70
CA PHE A 260 -6.72 -7.19 13.44
C PHE A 260 -5.37 -7.92 13.40
N GLU A 261 -5.16 -8.70 12.35
CA GLU A 261 -3.91 -9.42 12.13
C GLU A 261 -3.61 -9.52 10.63
N ARG A 262 -2.35 -9.29 10.22
CA ARG A 262 -1.89 -9.68 8.89
C ARG A 262 -1.30 -11.09 8.97
N THR A 263 -1.80 -12.00 8.15
CA THR A 263 -1.40 -13.41 8.12
C THR A 263 -0.44 -13.73 6.97
N TYR A 264 -0.45 -12.92 5.92
CA TYR A 264 0.46 -13.10 4.77
C TYR A 264 0.69 -11.78 4.04
N ILE A 265 1.92 -11.59 3.55
CA ILE A 265 2.35 -10.43 2.76
C ILE A 265 2.92 -10.93 1.45
N ARG A 266 2.37 -10.47 0.32
CA ARG A 266 2.87 -10.81 -1.02
C ARG A 266 4.02 -9.88 -1.39
N HIS A 267 5.21 -10.44 -1.54
CA HIS A 267 6.41 -9.67 -1.79
C HIS A 267 7.41 -10.44 -2.66
N THR A 268 8.36 -9.74 -3.27
CA THR A 268 9.43 -10.37 -4.06
C THR A 268 10.32 -11.26 -3.19
N PRO A 269 10.93 -12.33 -3.73
CA PRO A 269 11.80 -13.18 -2.94
C PRO A 269 12.97 -12.40 -2.31
N VAL A 270 13.20 -12.59 -1.01
CA VAL A 270 14.29 -11.94 -0.27
C VAL A 270 14.86 -12.88 0.79
N ARG A 271 16.18 -12.81 1.00
CA ARG A 271 16.93 -13.60 1.98
C ARG A 271 17.67 -12.68 2.94
N SER A 272 16.93 -12.13 3.90
CA SER A 272 17.46 -11.16 4.86
C SER A 272 16.91 -11.42 6.25
N GLY A 273 17.80 -11.47 7.24
CA GLY A 273 17.39 -11.52 8.65
C GLY A 273 16.68 -10.24 9.09
N ALA A 274 17.03 -9.09 8.52
CA ALA A 274 16.34 -7.83 8.77
C ALA A 274 14.89 -7.87 8.25
N TRP A 275 14.67 -8.46 7.07
CA TRP A 275 13.32 -8.69 6.57
C TRP A 275 12.53 -9.65 7.46
N ASN A 276 13.13 -10.76 7.91
CA ASN A 276 12.43 -11.69 8.80
C ASN A 276 11.94 -11.00 10.09
N LYS A 277 12.78 -10.15 10.70
CA LYS A 277 12.38 -9.34 11.86
C LYS A 277 11.29 -8.33 11.53
N ALA A 278 11.33 -7.70 10.36
CA ALA A 278 10.27 -6.79 9.93
C ALA A 278 8.95 -7.54 9.71
N LEU A 279 9.00 -8.74 9.12
CA LEU A 279 7.85 -9.61 8.91
C LEU A 279 7.23 -10.07 10.25
N GLU A 280 8.06 -10.39 11.25
CA GLU A 280 7.62 -10.71 12.62
C GLU A 280 6.86 -9.58 13.30
N LYS A 281 7.14 -8.32 12.94
CA LYS A 281 6.37 -7.18 13.41
C LYS A 281 5.08 -7.02 12.60
N LEU A 282 5.21 -7.00 11.28
CA LEU A 282 4.08 -6.74 10.37
C LEU A 282 3.01 -7.83 10.36
N THR A 283 3.38 -9.06 10.72
CA THR A 283 2.52 -10.25 10.79
C THR A 283 2.63 -10.91 12.17
N SER A 284 1.76 -11.86 12.50
CA SER A 284 1.97 -12.66 13.71
C SER A 284 3.10 -13.68 13.55
N THR A 285 3.59 -14.23 14.67
CA THR A 285 4.55 -15.35 14.69
C THR A 285 4.09 -16.52 13.82
N LYS A 286 2.77 -16.77 13.72
CA LYS A 286 2.20 -17.82 12.85
C LYS A 286 2.36 -17.47 11.36
N GLY A 287 2.20 -16.20 10.99
CA GLY A 287 2.42 -15.68 9.64
C GLY A 287 3.86 -15.89 9.17
N VAL A 288 4.83 -15.61 10.04
CA VAL A 288 6.27 -15.84 9.77
C VAL A 288 6.57 -17.32 9.56
N VAL A 289 5.99 -18.21 10.38
CA VAL A 289 6.16 -19.66 10.21
C VAL A 289 5.61 -20.13 8.86
N LYS A 290 4.47 -19.60 8.41
CA LYS A 290 3.89 -19.91 7.10
C LYS A 290 4.82 -19.49 5.97
N GLU A 291 5.40 -18.29 6.05
CA GLU A 291 6.38 -17.78 5.09
C GLU A 291 7.66 -18.64 5.06
N LEU A 292 8.23 -18.95 6.23
CA LEU A 292 9.43 -19.79 6.34
C LEU A 292 9.18 -21.21 5.79
N ARG A 293 7.99 -21.78 6.03
CA ARG A 293 7.57 -23.07 5.47
C ARG A 293 7.39 -23.01 3.96
N ALA A 294 6.79 -21.95 3.42
CA ALA A 294 6.66 -21.76 1.97
C ALA A 294 8.05 -21.70 1.29
N LYS A 295 9.01 -20.98 1.89
CA LYS A 295 10.41 -20.95 1.45
C LYS A 295 11.07 -22.34 1.54
N GLY A 296 10.80 -23.10 2.61
CA GLY A 296 11.29 -24.46 2.80
C GLY A 296 10.73 -25.46 1.77
N GLY A 297 9.43 -25.39 1.47
CA GLY A 297 8.77 -26.22 0.46
C GLY A 297 9.28 -25.94 -0.95
N GLY A 298 9.53 -24.68 -1.29
CA GLY A 298 10.17 -24.29 -2.55
C GLY A 298 11.57 -24.90 -2.74
N ARG A 299 12.37 -25.01 -1.65
CA ARG A 299 13.67 -25.71 -1.70
C ARG A 299 13.53 -27.18 -2.02
N THR A 300 12.56 -27.86 -1.41
CA THR A 300 12.28 -29.27 -1.69
C THR A 300 11.86 -29.45 -3.14
N GLN A 301 10.98 -28.60 -3.68
CA GLN A 301 10.55 -28.68 -5.08
C GLN A 301 11.69 -28.37 -6.08
N LEU A 302 12.53 -27.38 -5.81
CA LEU A 302 13.72 -27.08 -6.62
C LEU A 302 14.75 -28.22 -6.57
N ALA A 303 14.98 -28.80 -5.39
CA ALA A 303 15.86 -29.95 -5.23
C ALA A 303 15.30 -31.19 -5.95
N VAL A 304 13.99 -31.42 -5.90
CA VAL A 304 13.29 -32.49 -6.63
C VAL A 304 13.36 -32.25 -8.14
N LYS A 305 13.06 -31.04 -8.64
CA LYS A 305 13.22 -30.69 -10.07
C LYS A 305 14.67 -30.88 -10.54
N LYS A 306 15.66 -30.49 -9.74
CA LYS A 306 17.08 -30.70 -10.06
C LYS A 306 17.48 -32.18 -10.07
N ARG A 307 16.87 -33.02 -9.23
CA ARG A 307 17.06 -34.48 -9.23
C ARG A 307 16.33 -35.18 -10.38
N LEU A 308 15.16 -34.69 -10.78
CA LEU A 308 14.36 -35.25 -11.87
C LEU A 308 14.87 -34.80 -13.26
N GLY A 309 15.42 -33.60 -13.39
CA GLY A 309 16.04 -33.09 -14.62
C GLY A 309 17.46 -33.62 -14.89
N GLY A 310 18.02 -34.43 -13.98
CA GLY A 310 19.34 -35.09 -14.14
C GLY A 310 19.25 -36.56 -14.58
N ARG A 311 18.08 -37.04 -15.00
CA ARG A 311 17.84 -38.43 -15.46
C ARG A 311 17.51 -38.50 -16.97
N SER A 312 18.11 -37.63 -17.76
CA SER A 312 18.05 -37.67 -19.22
C SER A 312 19.46 -37.82 -19.79
N ALA A 313 20.01 -39.03 -19.66
CA ALA A 313 21.12 -39.56 -20.45
C ALA A 313 21.02 -41.09 -20.40
#